data_AF-A0A846E5N7-F1
#
_entry.id   AF-A0A846E5N7-F1
#
_cell.length_a   1.000
_cell.length_b   1.000
_cell.length_c   1.000
_cell.angle_alpha   90.00
_cell.angle_beta   90.00
_cell.angle_gamma   90.00
#
_symmetry.space_group_name_H-M   'P 1'
#
loop_
_entity.id
_entity.type
_entity.pdbx_description
1 polymer ?
#
loop_
_entity_poly.entity_id
_entity_poly.type
_entity_poly.pdbx_seq_one_letter_code
_entity_poly.pdbx_strand_id
1 'polypeptide(L)'
;MADTHYFIKNLINDLERGRIRIPSFQRGFVWDTDRVICFIDSIYQGFPFGSVLLWRTRNSLRTERNLGPYKLPENDPEYPIDYVLDGQQRITSIFGIFQNSLTPEDGQMPNWTNLFFEFNSKESVPFKCLEDCSNYDPTKLFPMKEVFSGRHVQNIIRFARNIDEDTLNSIVEQIDNLIDRFNQAKIPLERFENEEPNNVATVFERINKQGVELNTFQLLSVWNWSEEFDLQEKFKEVTEELEPYGFKEVGSDLLLKCCSAVVKNSAEPKCFMNIPGSEVREKFNEIQTGIYRAIDFLKDELNIFSIKFLPMENILPVLASFFASSQRQPPPIPQKQYQEIKKWFWRACFSQRYARGGAKMTDIDLA
;
A
#
# COMPACT_ATOMS: atom_id res chain seq x y z
N MET A 1 10.96 25.03 -13.34
CA MET A 1 10.52 23.92 -14.23
C MET A 1 10.69 22.67 -13.41
N ALA A 2 9.65 21.85 -13.23
CA ALA A 2 9.79 20.59 -12.51
C ALA A 2 10.83 19.73 -13.25
N ASP A 3 11.83 19.22 -12.53
CA ASP A 3 12.84 18.33 -13.11
C ASP A 3 12.13 17.10 -13.69
N THR A 4 12.15 16.96 -15.01
CA THR A 4 11.47 15.86 -15.72
C THR A 4 12.22 14.54 -15.61
N HIS A 5 13.43 14.56 -15.04
CA HIS A 5 14.34 13.42 -14.96
C HIS A 5 15.12 13.47 -13.64
N TYR A 6 15.19 12.35 -12.94
CA TYR A 6 15.83 12.21 -11.64
C TYR A 6 16.93 11.15 -11.67
N PHE A 7 18.13 11.46 -11.19
CA PHE A 7 19.22 10.48 -11.16
C PHE A 7 18.89 9.36 -10.17
N ILE A 8 19.21 8.11 -10.53
CA ILE A 8 18.98 6.94 -9.66
C ILE A 8 19.67 7.11 -8.30
N LYS A 9 20.90 7.63 -8.29
CA LYS A 9 21.63 7.90 -7.04
C LYS A 9 20.89 8.88 -6.12
N ASN A 10 20.30 9.94 -6.69
CA ASN A 10 19.54 10.92 -5.90
C ASN A 10 18.23 10.32 -5.39
N LEU A 11 17.57 9.48 -6.19
CA LEU A 11 16.37 8.74 -5.79
C LEU A 11 16.65 7.88 -4.54
N ILE A 12 17.76 7.12 -4.56
CA ILE A 12 18.18 6.30 -3.42
C ILE A 12 18.42 7.18 -2.19
N ASN A 13 19.19 8.26 -2.32
CA ASN A 13 19.47 9.17 -1.21
C ASN A 13 18.21 9.79 -0.58
N ASP A 14 17.21 10.15 -1.39
CA ASP A 14 15.96 10.72 -0.86
C ASP A 14 15.09 9.67 -0.16
N LEU A 15 15.09 8.42 -0.63
CA LEU A 15 14.44 7.29 0.05
C LEU A 15 15.14 6.98 1.37
N GLU A 16 16.48 6.95 1.38
CA GLU A 16 17.28 6.77 2.60
C GLU A 16 17.08 7.89 3.62
N ARG A 17 16.68 9.09 3.18
CA ARG A 17 16.31 10.22 4.06
C ARG A 17 14.83 10.24 4.43
N GLY A 18 14.04 9.28 3.95
CA GLY A 18 12.59 9.21 4.22
C GLY A 18 11.76 10.28 3.50
N ARG A 19 12.33 11.01 2.53
CA ARG A 19 11.64 12.09 1.79
C ARG A 19 10.63 11.57 0.78
N ILE A 20 10.87 10.37 0.25
CA ILE A 20 9.94 9.69 -0.64
C ILE A 20 9.27 8.55 0.12
N ARG A 21 7.93 8.51 0.09
CA ARG A 21 7.14 7.56 0.89
C ARG A 21 6.06 6.87 0.07
N ILE A 22 5.64 5.70 0.55
CA ILE A 22 4.56 4.92 -0.07
C ILE A 22 3.29 5.11 0.76
N PRO A 23 2.21 5.65 0.18
CA PRO A 23 0.93 5.71 0.87
C PRO A 23 0.39 4.31 1.23
N SER A 24 -0.34 4.21 2.35
CA SER A 24 -0.94 2.95 2.82
C SER A 24 -1.92 2.30 1.84
N PHE A 25 -2.59 3.11 1.01
CA PHE A 25 -3.56 2.64 0.01
C PHE A 25 -2.92 2.02 -1.24
N GLN A 26 -1.61 2.19 -1.44
CA GLN A 26 -0.87 1.42 -2.45
C GLN A 26 -0.75 -0.05 -2.04
N ARG A 27 -0.73 -0.94 -3.04
CA ARG A 27 -0.52 -2.37 -2.77
C ARG A 27 0.92 -2.65 -2.33
N GLY A 28 1.15 -3.86 -1.81
CA GLY A 28 2.51 -4.35 -1.55
C GLY A 28 3.36 -4.45 -2.82
N PHE A 29 4.64 -4.78 -2.64
CA PHE A 29 5.50 -5.14 -3.76
C PHE A 29 5.02 -6.47 -4.38
N VAL A 30 4.88 -6.52 -5.70
CA VAL A 30 4.29 -7.67 -6.43
C VAL A 30 5.14 -8.16 -7.61
N TRP A 31 6.29 -7.56 -7.87
CA TRP A 31 7.17 -8.04 -8.93
C TRP A 31 7.93 -9.30 -8.48
N ASP A 32 8.02 -10.26 -9.40
CA ASP A 32 8.90 -11.41 -9.27
C ASP A 32 10.35 -11.03 -9.63
N THR A 33 11.27 -11.96 -9.39
CA THR A 33 12.71 -11.75 -9.61
C THR A 33 13.02 -11.49 -11.08
N ASP A 34 12.36 -12.18 -12.01
CA ASP A 34 12.61 -12.05 -13.45
C ASP A 34 12.21 -10.66 -13.98
N ARG A 35 11.08 -10.12 -13.50
CA ARG A 35 10.65 -8.74 -13.83
C ARG A 35 11.63 -7.71 -13.30
N VAL A 36 12.15 -7.92 -12.09
CA VAL A 36 13.16 -7.03 -11.51
C VAL A 36 14.43 -7.06 -12.36
N ILE A 37 14.93 -8.25 -12.73
CA ILE A 37 16.10 -8.42 -13.59
C ILE A 37 15.91 -7.71 -14.94
N CYS A 38 14.78 -7.96 -15.61
CA CYS A 38 14.45 -7.35 -16.91
C CYS A 38 14.37 -5.81 -16.82
N PHE A 39 13.87 -5.28 -15.71
CA PHE A 39 13.82 -3.85 -15.47
C PHE A 39 15.22 -3.24 -15.28
N ILE A 40 16.10 -3.88 -14.49
CA ILE A 40 17.48 -3.41 -14.32
C ILE A 40 18.27 -3.53 -15.62
N ASP A 41 18.06 -4.58 -16.41
CA ASP A 41 18.65 -4.72 -17.73
C ASP A 41 18.18 -3.61 -18.67
N SER A 42 16.89 -3.26 -18.65
CA SER A 42 16.38 -2.12 -19.44
C SER A 42 17.09 -0.81 -19.08
N ILE A 43 17.36 -0.56 -17.79
CA ILE A 43 18.14 0.60 -17.35
C ILE A 43 19.57 0.51 -17.88
N TYR A 44 20.20 -0.67 -17.74
CA TYR A 44 21.57 -0.91 -18.19
C TYR A 44 21.72 -0.71 -19.71
N GLN A 45 20.77 -1.18 -20.52
CA GLN A 45 20.78 -1.02 -21.97
C GLN A 45 20.35 0.38 -22.45
N GLY A 46 19.80 1.21 -21.56
CA GLY A 46 19.26 2.52 -21.92
C GLY A 46 17.91 2.45 -22.65
N PHE A 47 17.16 1.37 -22.47
CA PHE A 47 15.81 1.23 -23.03
C PHE A 47 14.78 2.03 -22.22
N PRO A 48 13.65 2.43 -22.82
CA PRO A 48 12.57 3.08 -22.07
C PRO A 48 11.96 2.12 -21.03
N PHE A 49 11.94 2.53 -19.76
CA PHE A 49 11.43 1.70 -18.65
C PHE A 49 10.27 2.34 -17.86
N GLY A 50 9.70 3.43 -18.39
CA GLY A 50 8.55 4.16 -17.82
C GLY A 50 8.94 5.27 -16.84
N SER A 51 7.95 5.99 -16.33
CA SER A 51 8.10 7.13 -15.43
C SER A 51 7.73 6.80 -13.98
N VAL A 52 8.01 7.74 -13.09
CA VAL A 52 7.52 7.79 -11.71
C VAL A 52 6.67 9.04 -11.56
N LEU A 53 5.53 8.92 -10.89
CA LEU A 53 4.73 10.07 -10.49
C LEU A 53 4.78 10.24 -8.98
N LEU A 54 5.20 11.42 -8.53
CA LEU A 54 5.24 11.79 -7.12
C LEU A 54 4.23 12.90 -6.83
N TRP A 55 3.60 12.83 -5.66
CA TRP A 55 2.81 13.91 -5.08
C TRP A 55 3.61 14.55 -3.95
N ARG A 56 3.90 15.83 -4.08
CA ARG A 56 4.57 16.60 -3.04
C ARG A 56 3.56 17.28 -2.13
N THR A 57 3.74 17.10 -0.83
CA THR A 57 2.92 17.74 0.21
C THR A 57 3.77 18.05 1.45
N ARG A 58 3.36 19.05 2.23
CA ARG A 58 3.93 19.31 3.57
C ARG A 58 3.22 18.52 4.67
N ASN A 59 2.04 17.99 4.35
CA ASN A 59 1.19 17.31 5.31
C ASN A 59 1.42 15.81 5.17
N SER A 60 1.98 15.19 6.21
CA SER A 60 2.21 13.75 6.24
C SER A 60 0.90 12.97 6.28
N LEU A 61 0.83 11.88 5.53
CA LEU A 61 -0.19 10.85 5.71
C LEU A 61 -0.01 10.21 7.10
N ARG A 62 -1.12 9.92 7.77
CA ARG A 62 -1.11 9.23 9.08
C ARG A 62 -0.68 7.78 8.94
N THR A 63 -1.11 7.14 7.86
CA THR A 63 -0.79 5.76 7.55
C THR A 63 0.05 5.68 6.28
N GLU A 64 1.17 4.98 6.41
CA GLU A 64 2.14 4.79 5.33
C GLU A 64 2.57 3.34 5.30
N ARG A 65 3.09 2.93 4.14
CA ARG A 65 3.59 1.58 3.92
C ARG A 65 5.10 1.59 3.84
N ASN A 66 5.70 0.48 4.26
CA ASN A 66 7.10 0.19 4.00
C ASN A 66 7.38 0.14 2.49
N LEU A 67 8.60 0.50 2.12
CA LEU A 67 9.10 0.38 0.76
C LEU A 67 9.56 -1.07 0.53
N GLY A 68 8.63 -1.93 0.12
CA GLY A 68 8.89 -3.36 0.05
C GLY A 68 9.19 -3.90 1.47
N PRO A 69 10.34 -4.57 1.67
CA PRO A 69 10.72 -5.09 3.00
C PRO A 69 11.34 -4.04 3.93
N TYR A 70 11.57 -2.80 3.45
CA TYR A 70 12.35 -1.80 4.17
C TYR A 70 11.47 -0.76 4.86
N LYS A 71 11.71 -0.55 6.15
CA LYS A 71 11.15 0.57 6.91
C LYS A 71 12.03 1.79 6.72
N LEU A 72 11.50 2.82 6.04
CA LEU A 72 12.22 4.06 5.80
C LEU A 72 12.29 4.91 7.09
N PRO A 73 13.37 5.67 7.30
CA PRO A 73 13.49 6.55 8.46
C PRO A 73 12.49 7.71 8.39
N GLU A 74 12.29 8.38 9.52
CA GLU A 74 11.47 9.59 9.61
C GLU A 74 12.06 10.73 8.76
N ASN A 75 11.19 11.43 8.02
CA ASN A 75 11.58 12.60 7.24
C ASN A 75 11.80 13.78 8.19
N ASP A 76 12.70 14.67 7.80
CA ASP A 76 12.87 15.96 8.46
C ASP A 76 11.58 16.80 8.27
N PRO A 77 10.92 17.25 9.35
CA PRO A 77 9.68 18.03 9.28
C PRO A 77 9.79 19.34 8.48
N GLU A 78 11.00 19.86 8.30
CA GLU A 78 11.23 21.10 7.55
C GLU A 78 11.16 20.89 6.02
N TYR A 79 11.22 19.64 5.56
CA TYR A 79 11.19 19.28 4.15
C TYR A 79 9.86 18.66 3.73
N PRO A 80 9.34 18.99 2.54
CA PRO A 80 8.13 18.35 2.03
C PRO A 80 8.36 16.86 1.75
N ILE A 81 7.27 16.08 1.85
CA ILE A 81 7.23 14.65 1.59
C ILE A 81 6.73 14.43 0.16
N ASP A 82 7.40 13.56 -0.57
CA ASP A 82 7.01 13.10 -1.90
C ASP A 82 6.36 11.69 -1.79
N TYR A 83 5.05 11.59 -1.93
CA TYR A 83 4.34 10.32 -1.97
C TYR A 83 4.34 9.71 -3.38
N VAL A 84 4.59 8.41 -3.49
CA VAL A 84 4.60 7.72 -4.78
C VAL A 84 3.17 7.40 -5.23
N LEU A 85 2.76 7.97 -6.37
CA LEU A 85 1.45 7.69 -6.98
C LEU A 85 1.51 6.58 -8.02
N ASP A 86 2.59 6.55 -8.80
CA ASP A 86 2.89 5.50 -9.77
C ASP A 86 4.40 5.22 -9.82
N GLY A 87 4.76 4.01 -10.25
CA GLY A 87 6.14 3.56 -10.33
C GLY A 87 6.69 2.98 -9.02
N GLN A 88 5.84 2.70 -8.03
CA GLN A 88 6.24 2.09 -6.75
C GLN A 88 7.15 0.86 -6.94
N GLN A 89 6.80 -0.04 -7.87
CA GLN A 89 7.55 -1.27 -8.09
C GLN A 89 8.96 -0.97 -8.64
N ARG A 90 9.09 0.04 -9.51
CA ARG A 90 10.38 0.50 -10.05
C ARG A 90 11.27 1.07 -8.94
N ILE A 91 10.71 1.98 -8.14
CA ILE A 91 11.43 2.63 -7.04
C ILE A 91 11.86 1.60 -5.99
N THR A 92 10.97 0.68 -5.62
CA THR A 92 11.27 -0.39 -4.66
C THR A 92 12.37 -1.31 -5.18
N SER A 93 12.36 -1.65 -6.48
CA SER A 93 13.38 -2.49 -7.10
C SER A 93 14.75 -1.80 -7.12
N ILE A 94 14.80 -0.54 -7.55
CA ILE A 94 16.03 0.28 -7.53
C ILE A 94 16.57 0.35 -6.11
N PHE A 95 15.74 0.73 -5.15
CA PHE A 95 16.17 0.87 -3.77
C PHE A 95 16.70 -0.45 -3.23
N GLY A 96 15.93 -1.53 -3.35
CA GLY A 96 16.31 -2.82 -2.78
C GLY A 96 17.57 -3.45 -3.37
N ILE A 97 17.96 -3.10 -4.60
CA ILE A 97 19.16 -3.62 -5.27
C ILE A 97 20.41 -2.80 -4.93
N PHE A 98 20.26 -1.48 -4.84
CA PHE A 98 21.40 -0.57 -4.79
C PHE A 98 21.73 -0.04 -3.40
N GLN A 99 20.80 -0.12 -2.44
CA GLN A 99 20.99 0.38 -1.08
C GLN A 99 21.82 -0.60 -0.23
N ASN A 100 22.57 -0.08 0.75
CA ASN A 100 23.34 -0.88 1.73
C ASN A 100 23.08 -0.47 3.19
N SER A 101 22.12 0.43 3.41
CA SER A 101 21.97 1.18 4.66
C SER A 101 20.90 0.58 5.57
N LEU A 102 19.84 0.03 4.99
CA LEU A 102 18.68 -0.50 5.69
C LEU A 102 18.62 -2.02 5.59
N THR A 103 18.19 -2.64 6.69
CA THR A 103 17.89 -4.07 6.75
C THR A 103 16.38 -4.30 6.62
N PRO A 104 15.95 -5.44 6.04
CA PRO A 104 14.55 -5.84 6.02
C PRO A 104 13.95 -5.91 7.43
N GLU A 105 12.69 -5.48 7.60
CA GLU A 105 12.02 -5.53 8.91
C GLU A 105 11.85 -6.96 9.42
N ASP A 106 11.56 -7.92 8.52
CA ASP A 106 11.42 -9.34 8.84
C ASP A 106 12.76 -10.09 8.96
N GLY A 107 13.89 -9.39 8.80
CA GLY A 107 15.24 -9.97 8.79
C GLY A 107 15.57 -10.86 7.59
N GLN A 108 14.57 -11.21 6.76
CA GLN A 108 14.75 -12.01 5.55
C GLN A 108 14.93 -11.09 4.34
N MET A 109 16.11 -11.16 3.70
CA MET A 109 16.33 -10.46 2.43
C MET A 109 15.62 -11.19 1.29
N PRO A 110 14.76 -10.49 0.51
CA PRO A 110 14.17 -11.08 -0.68
C PRO A 110 15.24 -11.44 -1.72
N ASN A 111 15.12 -12.59 -2.38
CA ASN A 111 16.11 -13.07 -3.35
C ASN A 111 16.43 -12.03 -4.46
N TRP A 112 15.43 -11.30 -4.94
CA TRP A 112 15.60 -10.27 -5.98
C TRP A 112 16.51 -9.10 -5.59
N THR A 113 16.78 -8.89 -4.29
CA THR A 113 17.69 -7.84 -3.81
C THR A 113 19.17 -8.24 -3.97
N ASN A 114 19.46 -9.54 -4.05
CA ASN A 114 20.81 -10.08 -4.24
C ASN A 114 21.17 -10.16 -5.73
N LEU A 115 21.11 -9.05 -6.43
CA LEU A 115 21.41 -8.98 -7.86
C LEU A 115 22.92 -8.84 -8.12
N PHE A 116 23.43 -9.64 -9.05
CA PHE A 116 24.82 -9.62 -9.51
C PHE A 116 24.88 -9.37 -11.01
N PHE A 117 25.88 -8.61 -11.44
CA PHE A 117 26.28 -8.47 -12.84
C PHE A 117 27.33 -9.53 -13.19
N GLU A 118 27.14 -10.24 -14.29
CA GLU A 118 28.01 -11.31 -14.76
C GLU A 118 29.01 -10.80 -15.80
N PHE A 119 30.30 -10.86 -15.47
CA PHE A 119 31.38 -10.49 -16.38
C PHE A 119 31.46 -11.46 -17.55
N ASN A 120 31.71 -10.93 -18.75
CA ASN A 120 31.85 -11.73 -19.98
C ASN A 120 30.67 -12.69 -20.21
N SER A 121 29.46 -12.29 -19.78
CA SER A 121 28.28 -13.11 -19.97
C SER A 121 28.04 -13.39 -21.45
N LYS A 122 27.69 -14.64 -21.77
CA LYS A 122 27.29 -15.06 -23.12
C LYS A 122 25.78 -14.89 -23.34
N GLU A 123 25.04 -14.60 -22.29
CA GLU A 123 23.61 -14.38 -22.32
C GLU A 123 23.29 -12.94 -22.73
N SER A 124 22.10 -12.70 -23.25
CA SER A 124 21.67 -11.34 -23.64
C SER A 124 21.45 -10.43 -22.42
N VAL A 125 21.18 -11.01 -21.25
CA VAL A 125 20.92 -10.31 -19.99
C VAL A 125 22.03 -10.68 -19.00
N PRO A 126 22.98 -9.78 -18.71
CA PRO A 126 24.16 -10.09 -17.90
C PRO A 126 23.89 -9.99 -16.39
N PHE A 127 22.70 -10.40 -15.93
CA PHE A 127 22.25 -10.20 -14.55
C PHE A 127 21.67 -11.48 -13.96
N LYS A 128 22.10 -11.84 -12.73
CA LYS A 128 21.67 -13.05 -12.03
C LYS A 128 21.44 -12.77 -10.54
N CYS A 129 20.37 -13.31 -9.97
CA CYS A 129 20.14 -13.31 -8.53
C CYS A 129 20.71 -14.57 -7.88
N LEU A 130 21.37 -14.41 -6.73
CA LEU A 130 21.89 -15.53 -5.94
C LEU A 130 21.16 -15.64 -4.60
N GLU A 131 20.86 -16.88 -4.19
CA GLU A 131 20.28 -17.16 -2.87
C GLU A 131 21.30 -16.90 -1.75
N ASP A 132 22.58 -17.24 -1.95
CA ASP A 132 23.66 -16.97 -1.01
C ASP A 132 24.56 -15.82 -1.52
N CYS A 133 24.54 -14.70 -0.80
CA CYS A 133 25.32 -13.51 -1.13
C CYS A 133 26.72 -13.50 -0.51
N SER A 134 27.06 -14.49 0.33
CA SER A 134 28.36 -14.61 1.01
C SER A 134 29.37 -15.41 0.21
N ASN A 135 28.89 -16.31 -0.66
CA ASN A 135 29.71 -17.24 -1.40
C ASN A 135 29.50 -17.09 -2.92
N TYR A 136 30.12 -16.06 -3.50
CA TYR A 136 30.13 -15.84 -4.95
C TYR A 136 31.56 -15.74 -5.47
N ASP A 137 31.75 -16.08 -6.74
CA ASP A 137 33.03 -15.95 -7.44
C ASP A 137 33.21 -14.51 -7.92
N PRO A 138 34.06 -13.70 -7.26
CA PRO A 138 34.21 -12.30 -7.61
C PRO A 138 34.94 -12.06 -8.94
N THR A 139 35.55 -13.11 -9.51
CA THR A 139 36.16 -13.04 -10.83
C THR A 139 35.11 -13.10 -11.95
N LYS A 140 33.87 -13.48 -11.61
CA LYS A 140 32.76 -13.63 -12.54
C LYS A 140 31.57 -12.74 -12.24
N LEU A 141 31.39 -12.36 -10.97
CA LEU A 141 30.17 -11.71 -10.51
C LEU A 141 30.49 -10.45 -9.72
N PHE A 142 29.78 -9.37 -10.05
CA PHE A 142 29.83 -8.08 -9.37
C PHE A 142 28.51 -7.80 -8.64
N PRO A 143 28.50 -7.61 -7.31
CA PRO A 143 27.27 -7.28 -6.59
C PRO A 143 26.75 -5.88 -6.94
N MET A 144 25.49 -5.78 -7.40
CA MET A 144 24.89 -4.51 -7.82
C MET A 144 24.75 -3.49 -6.67
N LYS A 145 24.62 -3.96 -5.44
CA LYS A 145 24.65 -3.12 -4.24
C LYS A 145 25.92 -2.28 -4.09
N GLU A 146 27.03 -2.69 -4.68
CA GLU A 146 28.31 -1.98 -4.55
C GLU A 146 28.46 -0.83 -5.56
N VAL A 147 27.58 -0.70 -6.57
CA VAL A 147 27.66 0.31 -7.64
C VAL A 147 27.79 1.74 -7.09
N PHE A 148 26.94 2.14 -6.14
CA PHE A 148 26.94 3.50 -5.57
C PHE A 148 27.71 3.63 -4.25
N SER A 149 28.19 2.53 -3.68
CA SER A 149 28.81 2.48 -2.33
C SER A 149 30.23 3.08 -2.28
N GLY A 150 30.90 3.22 -3.44
CA GLY A 150 32.32 3.59 -3.51
C GLY A 150 33.30 2.50 -3.02
N ARG A 151 32.82 1.34 -2.56
CA ARG A 151 33.67 0.24 -2.06
C ARG A 151 34.17 -0.71 -3.15
N HIS A 152 33.77 -0.50 -4.41
CA HIS A 152 34.18 -1.32 -5.55
C HIS A 152 35.71 -1.38 -5.70
N VAL A 153 36.43 -0.27 -5.47
CA VAL A 153 37.91 -0.22 -5.54
C VAL A 153 38.56 -1.19 -4.55
N GLN A 154 38.04 -1.27 -3.32
CA GLN A 154 38.58 -2.19 -2.31
C GLN A 154 38.35 -3.65 -2.71
N ASN A 155 37.20 -3.94 -3.33
CA ASN A 155 36.89 -5.27 -3.84
C ASN A 155 37.83 -5.63 -5.01
N ILE A 156 38.03 -4.73 -5.98
CA ILE A 156 38.98 -4.91 -7.09
C ILE A 156 40.40 -5.20 -6.57
N ILE A 157 40.88 -4.45 -5.57
CA ILE A 157 42.21 -4.67 -4.95
C ILE A 157 42.30 -6.05 -4.28
N ARG A 158 41.21 -6.54 -3.67
CA ARG A 158 41.17 -7.90 -3.12
C ARG A 158 41.25 -8.97 -4.22
N PHE A 159 40.67 -8.70 -5.39
CA PHE A 159 40.63 -9.64 -6.52
C PHE A 159 41.92 -9.66 -7.34
N ALA A 160 42.65 -8.55 -7.42
CA ALA A 160 43.90 -8.42 -8.18
C ALA A 160 45.03 -9.37 -7.74
N ARG A 161 44.91 -10.06 -6.60
CA ARG A 161 45.99 -10.90 -6.05
C ARG A 161 46.21 -12.21 -6.81
N ASN A 162 45.21 -12.71 -7.55
CA ASN A 162 45.21 -14.06 -8.12
C ASN A 162 44.75 -14.14 -9.59
N ILE A 163 44.77 -13.02 -10.33
CA ILE A 163 44.26 -12.94 -11.71
C ILE A 163 45.36 -12.37 -12.61
N ASP A 164 45.43 -12.82 -13.86
CA ASP A 164 46.28 -12.22 -14.88
C ASP A 164 45.88 -10.76 -15.17
N GLU A 165 46.86 -9.95 -15.59
CA GLU A 165 46.70 -8.52 -15.79
C GLU A 165 45.67 -8.19 -16.88
N ASP A 166 45.60 -9.00 -17.95
CA ASP A 166 44.67 -8.81 -19.07
C ASP A 166 43.21 -9.05 -18.64
N THR A 167 42.95 -10.15 -17.92
CA THR A 167 41.61 -10.43 -17.38
C THR A 167 41.20 -9.39 -16.34
N LEU A 168 42.14 -8.94 -15.50
CA LEU A 168 41.87 -7.88 -14.54
C LEU A 168 41.46 -6.56 -15.23
N ASN A 169 42.20 -6.16 -16.26
CA ASN A 169 41.89 -4.94 -17.03
C ASN A 169 40.51 -5.03 -17.69
N SER A 170 40.15 -6.19 -18.26
CA SER A 170 38.82 -6.40 -18.86
C SER A 170 37.68 -6.32 -17.83
N ILE A 171 37.87 -6.87 -16.63
CA ILE A 171 36.89 -6.80 -15.56
C ILE A 171 36.74 -5.35 -15.07
N VAL A 172 37.84 -4.64 -14.86
CA VAL A 172 37.82 -3.23 -14.42
C VAL A 172 37.08 -2.37 -15.44
N GLU A 173 37.36 -2.54 -16.74
CA GLU A 173 36.66 -1.82 -17.81
C GLU A 173 35.14 -2.10 -17.80
N GLN A 174 34.72 -3.35 -17.57
CA GLN A 174 33.31 -3.70 -17.46
C GLN A 174 32.64 -3.05 -16.22
N ILE A 175 33.34 -3.02 -15.08
CA ILE A 175 32.85 -2.38 -13.86
C ILE A 175 32.73 -0.87 -14.06
N ASP A 176 33.74 -0.22 -14.63
CA ASP A 176 33.72 1.23 -14.88
C ASP A 176 32.57 1.60 -15.82
N ASN A 177 32.41 0.86 -16.92
CA ASN A 177 31.28 1.03 -17.83
C ASN A 177 29.92 0.83 -17.15
N LEU A 178 29.79 -0.21 -16.30
CA LEU A 178 28.57 -0.47 -15.52
C LEU A 178 28.25 0.70 -14.60
N ILE A 179 29.24 1.16 -13.82
CA ILE A 179 29.11 2.27 -12.87
C ILE A 179 28.73 3.55 -13.61
N ASP A 180 29.39 3.86 -14.73
CA ASP A 180 29.10 5.05 -15.53
C ASP A 180 27.67 5.04 -16.06
N ARG A 181 27.19 3.89 -16.59
CA ARG A 181 25.80 3.77 -17.04
C ARG A 181 24.81 4.04 -15.93
N PHE A 182 24.98 3.45 -14.75
CA PHE A 182 24.06 3.65 -13.63
C PHE A 182 24.18 5.03 -12.96
N ASN A 183 25.36 5.67 -12.97
CA ASN A 183 25.53 7.05 -12.52
C ASN A 183 24.85 8.05 -13.46
N GLN A 184 24.83 7.78 -14.76
CA GLN A 184 24.17 8.63 -15.76
C GLN A 184 22.68 8.31 -15.93
N ALA A 185 22.23 7.14 -15.47
CA ALA A 185 20.85 6.71 -15.57
C ALA A 185 19.90 7.67 -14.81
N LYS A 186 18.85 8.08 -15.53
CA LYS A 186 17.81 8.96 -15.01
C LYS A 186 16.45 8.29 -15.17
N ILE A 187 15.64 8.33 -14.13
CA ILE A 187 14.23 7.96 -14.21
C ILE A 187 13.41 9.19 -14.61
N PRO A 188 12.56 9.10 -15.65
CA PRO A 188 11.57 10.13 -15.92
C PRO A 188 10.67 10.30 -14.71
N LEU A 189 10.57 11.52 -14.19
CA LEU A 189 9.84 11.81 -12.97
C LEU A 189 8.93 13.00 -13.21
N GLU A 190 7.66 12.80 -12.88
CA GLU A 190 6.68 13.87 -12.84
C GLU A 190 6.33 14.13 -11.37
N ARG A 191 6.28 15.41 -11.00
CA ARG A 191 5.91 15.83 -9.64
C ARG A 191 4.67 16.70 -9.71
N PHE A 192 3.66 16.26 -8.97
CA PHE A 192 2.41 16.96 -8.78
C PHE A 192 2.43 17.64 -7.40
N GLU A 193 2.30 18.96 -7.37
CA GLU A 193 2.25 19.76 -6.14
C GLU A 193 0.82 20.32 -5.99
N ASN A 194 0.01 19.69 -5.16
CA ASN A 194 -1.36 20.13 -4.88
C ASN A 194 -1.77 19.63 -3.49
N GLU A 195 -2.25 20.52 -2.63
CA GLU A 195 -2.63 20.17 -1.27
C GLU A 195 -4.10 19.78 -1.14
N GLU A 196 -4.93 19.96 -2.19
CA GLU A 196 -6.34 19.60 -2.17
C GLU A 196 -6.54 18.08 -2.29
N PRO A 197 -7.07 17.40 -1.25
CA PRO A 197 -7.22 15.94 -1.24
C PRO A 197 -8.05 15.39 -2.41
N ASN A 198 -9.10 16.11 -2.83
CA ASN A 198 -9.98 15.71 -3.93
C ASN A 198 -9.24 15.63 -5.28
N ASN A 199 -8.30 16.56 -5.53
CA ASN A 199 -7.52 16.56 -6.76
C ASN A 199 -6.52 15.39 -6.77
N VAL A 200 -5.86 15.15 -5.63
CA VAL A 200 -4.95 14.01 -5.44
C VAL A 200 -5.70 12.71 -5.69
N ALA A 201 -6.87 12.52 -5.05
CA ALA A 201 -7.71 11.35 -5.23
C ALA A 201 -8.16 11.14 -6.69
N THR A 202 -8.51 12.22 -7.40
CA THR A 202 -8.89 12.17 -8.81
C THR A 202 -7.71 11.78 -9.70
N VAL A 203 -6.52 12.33 -9.45
CA VAL A 203 -5.27 11.96 -10.16
C VAL A 203 -4.97 10.48 -9.94
N PHE A 204 -5.07 10.02 -8.69
CA PHE A 204 -4.90 8.60 -8.34
C PHE A 204 -5.88 7.69 -9.06
N GLU A 205 -7.18 8.01 -9.06
CA GLU A 205 -8.18 7.21 -9.75
C GLU A 205 -7.89 7.12 -11.26
N ARG A 206 -7.52 8.25 -11.88
CA ARG A 206 -7.22 8.32 -13.31
C ARG A 206 -6.02 7.48 -13.71
N ILE A 207 -4.98 7.43 -12.87
CA ILE A 207 -3.76 6.69 -13.15
C ILE A 207 -3.96 5.19 -12.93
N ASN A 208 -4.67 4.82 -11.85
CA ASN A 208 -4.95 3.42 -11.57
C ASN A 208 -5.85 2.75 -12.62
N LYS A 209 -6.64 3.53 -13.40
CA LYS A 209 -7.40 3.01 -14.55
C LYS A 209 -6.53 2.42 -15.66
N GLN A 210 -5.23 2.74 -15.73
CA GLN A 210 -4.30 2.13 -16.69
C GLN A 210 -3.56 0.90 -16.12
N GLY A 211 -3.73 0.62 -14.83
CA GLY A 211 -3.04 -0.44 -14.09
C GLY A 211 -4.00 -1.47 -13.49
N VAL A 212 -3.62 -2.04 -12.35
CA VAL A 212 -4.51 -2.91 -11.56
C VAL A 212 -5.47 -2.03 -10.77
N GLU A 213 -6.77 -2.23 -10.96
CA GLU A 213 -7.80 -1.43 -10.28
C GLU A 213 -7.66 -1.53 -8.75
N LEU A 214 -7.57 -0.38 -8.10
CA LEU A 214 -7.70 -0.27 -6.64
C LEU A 214 -9.13 -0.67 -6.25
N ASN A 215 -9.28 -1.33 -5.09
CA ASN A 215 -10.61 -1.58 -4.58
C ASN A 215 -11.25 -0.27 -4.05
N THR A 216 -12.56 -0.28 -3.87
CA THR A 216 -13.31 0.90 -3.43
C THR A 216 -12.84 1.45 -2.07
N PHE A 217 -12.38 0.61 -1.16
CA PHE A 217 -11.82 1.03 0.13
C PHE A 217 -10.51 1.81 -0.01
N GLN A 218 -9.61 1.35 -0.89
CA GLN A 218 -8.36 2.06 -1.15
C GLN A 218 -8.64 3.44 -1.73
N LEU A 219 -9.56 3.55 -2.69
CA LEU A 219 -9.99 4.85 -3.21
C LEU A 219 -10.57 5.70 -2.08
N LEU A 220 -11.52 5.20 -1.31
CA LEU A 220 -12.15 5.96 -0.23
C LEU A 220 -11.20 6.44 0.86
N SER A 221 -10.13 5.69 1.15
CA SER A 221 -9.08 6.16 2.05
C SER A 221 -8.33 7.38 1.50
N VAL A 222 -8.13 7.48 0.17
CA VAL A 222 -7.54 8.68 -0.44
C VAL A 222 -8.48 9.88 -0.35
N TRP A 223 -9.79 9.68 -0.59
CA TRP A 223 -10.79 10.75 -0.62
C TRP A 223 -11.07 11.34 0.77
N ASN A 224 -11.08 10.49 1.80
CA ASN A 224 -11.38 10.92 3.17
C ASN A 224 -10.15 11.36 3.97
N TRP A 225 -8.97 11.33 3.38
CA TRP A 225 -7.75 11.71 4.07
C TRP A 225 -7.77 13.18 4.48
N SER A 226 -7.35 13.44 5.72
CA SER A 226 -6.99 14.74 6.26
C SER A 226 -5.97 14.57 7.38
N GLU A 227 -5.29 15.64 7.80
CA GLU A 227 -4.38 15.59 8.96
C GLU A 227 -5.05 15.06 10.23
N GLU A 228 -6.36 15.25 10.37
CA GLU A 228 -7.14 14.86 11.55
C GLU A 228 -7.83 13.49 11.43
N PHE A 229 -7.89 12.90 10.24
CA PHE A 229 -8.68 11.68 9.99
C PHE A 229 -8.13 10.83 8.85
N ASP A 230 -7.97 9.55 9.14
CA ASP A 230 -7.63 8.50 8.20
C ASP A 230 -8.63 7.34 8.35
N LEU A 231 -9.35 7.03 7.27
CA LEU A 231 -10.39 6.00 7.30
C LEU A 231 -9.82 4.59 7.56
N GLN A 232 -8.59 4.30 7.10
CA GLN A 232 -7.97 3.00 7.32
C GLN A 232 -7.57 2.81 8.78
N GLU A 233 -6.98 3.83 9.38
CA GLU A 233 -6.64 3.85 10.81
C GLU A 233 -7.91 3.60 11.63
N LYS A 234 -8.98 4.34 11.33
CA LYS A 234 -10.26 4.23 12.04
C LYS A 234 -10.93 2.87 11.88
N PHE A 235 -10.86 2.26 10.69
CA PHE A 235 -11.38 0.91 10.48
C PHE A 235 -10.55 -0.14 11.23
N LYS A 236 -9.24 0.05 11.30
CA LYS A 236 -8.36 -0.82 12.09
C LYS A 236 -8.69 -0.71 13.58
N GLU A 237 -8.83 0.51 14.12
CA GLU A 237 -9.28 0.74 15.50
C GLU A 237 -10.61 0.02 15.79
N VAL A 238 -11.61 0.20 14.93
CA VAL A 238 -12.91 -0.49 15.07
C VAL A 238 -12.74 -2.01 15.06
N THR A 239 -11.92 -2.54 14.15
CA THR A 239 -11.72 -3.99 14.05
C THR A 239 -10.99 -4.57 15.27
N GLU A 240 -10.04 -3.84 15.83
CA GLU A 240 -9.32 -4.20 17.06
C GLU A 240 -10.24 -4.12 18.29
N GLU A 241 -11.09 -3.09 18.38
CA GLU A 241 -12.11 -2.99 19.45
C GLU A 241 -13.16 -4.10 19.36
N LEU A 242 -13.42 -4.62 18.16
CA LEU A 242 -14.34 -5.73 17.90
C LEU A 242 -13.73 -7.12 18.12
N GLU A 243 -12.41 -7.22 18.30
CA GLU A 243 -11.71 -8.50 18.50
C GLU A 243 -12.21 -9.28 19.73
N PRO A 244 -12.36 -8.68 20.94
CA PRO A 244 -12.90 -9.38 22.11
C PRO A 244 -14.32 -9.93 21.93
N TYR A 245 -15.05 -9.43 20.93
CA TYR A 245 -16.43 -9.82 20.63
C TYR A 245 -16.52 -10.89 19.53
N GLY A 246 -15.38 -11.32 18.96
CA GLY A 246 -15.32 -12.33 17.90
C GLY A 246 -15.62 -11.78 16.49
N PHE A 247 -15.59 -10.46 16.33
CA PHE A 247 -15.87 -9.73 15.08
C PHE A 247 -14.60 -9.11 14.46
N LYS A 248 -13.40 -9.60 14.81
CA LYS A 248 -12.13 -9.16 14.20
C LYS A 248 -12.09 -9.37 12.68
N GLU A 249 -12.77 -10.39 12.18
CA GLU A 249 -12.74 -10.75 10.75
C GLU A 249 -13.76 -9.96 9.91
N VAL A 250 -14.35 -8.90 10.45
CA VAL A 250 -15.21 -8.00 9.67
C VAL A 250 -14.34 -7.31 8.60
N GLY A 251 -14.54 -7.70 7.34
CA GLY A 251 -13.78 -7.14 6.22
C GLY A 251 -14.07 -5.66 5.97
N SER A 252 -13.09 -4.93 5.43
CA SER A 252 -13.22 -3.50 5.12
C SER A 252 -14.39 -3.18 4.18
N ASP A 253 -14.76 -4.11 3.28
CA ASP A 253 -15.94 -3.97 2.41
C ASP A 253 -17.25 -3.92 3.21
N LEU A 254 -17.37 -4.74 4.27
CA LEU A 254 -18.56 -4.76 5.10
C LEU A 254 -18.67 -3.51 5.97
N LEU A 255 -17.54 -3.03 6.51
CA LEU A 255 -17.47 -1.75 7.22
C LEU A 255 -17.89 -0.59 6.32
N LEU A 256 -17.42 -0.58 5.06
CA LEU A 256 -17.86 0.42 4.07
C LEU A 256 -19.37 0.38 3.82
N LYS A 257 -19.96 -0.81 3.70
CA LYS A 257 -21.43 -0.93 3.57
C LYS A 257 -22.14 -0.37 4.79
N CYS A 258 -21.61 -0.59 6.00
CA CYS A 258 -22.16 0.02 7.22
C CYS A 258 -22.05 1.55 7.17
N CYS A 259 -20.90 2.10 6.74
CA CYS A 259 -20.73 3.53 6.55
C CYS A 259 -21.74 4.11 5.54
N SER A 260 -21.89 3.50 4.36
CA SER A 260 -22.89 3.92 3.36
C SER A 260 -24.31 3.83 3.92
N ALA A 261 -24.62 2.76 4.66
CA ALA A 261 -25.94 2.51 5.19
C ALA A 261 -26.36 3.55 6.22
N VAL A 262 -25.44 3.95 7.11
CA VAL A 262 -25.67 4.97 8.14
C VAL A 262 -25.78 6.37 7.52
N VAL A 263 -24.94 6.70 6.52
CA VAL A 263 -24.87 8.08 6.02
C VAL A 263 -25.89 8.37 4.90
N LYS A 264 -26.19 7.38 4.05
CA LYS A 264 -27.02 7.56 2.84
C LYS A 264 -28.20 6.58 2.74
N ASN A 265 -28.43 5.72 3.74
CA ASN A 265 -29.42 4.64 3.66
C ASN A 265 -29.24 3.76 2.42
N SER A 266 -27.99 3.46 2.06
CA SER A 266 -27.68 2.53 0.98
C SER A 266 -26.53 1.61 1.34
N ALA A 267 -26.58 0.37 0.86
CA ALA A 267 -25.50 -0.60 0.94
C ALA A 267 -24.49 -0.48 -0.20
N GLU A 268 -24.63 0.47 -1.13
CA GLU A 268 -23.66 0.68 -2.19
C GLU A 268 -22.44 1.47 -1.69
N PRO A 269 -21.22 0.91 -1.74
CA PRO A 269 -20.00 1.64 -1.33
C PRO A 269 -19.74 2.89 -2.19
N LYS A 270 -20.23 2.91 -3.44
CA LYS A 270 -20.06 4.05 -4.34
C LYS A 270 -20.77 5.31 -3.86
N CYS A 271 -21.89 5.18 -3.15
CA CYS A 271 -22.61 6.32 -2.57
C CYS A 271 -21.75 7.05 -1.53
N PHE A 272 -20.82 6.34 -0.88
CA PHE A 272 -19.89 6.91 0.08
C PHE A 272 -18.76 7.74 -0.58
N MET A 273 -18.44 7.49 -1.86
CA MET A 273 -17.40 8.24 -2.58
C MET A 273 -17.79 9.71 -2.83
N ASN A 274 -19.08 9.99 -2.94
CA ASN A 274 -19.58 11.35 -3.20
C ASN A 274 -19.75 12.19 -1.92
N ILE A 275 -19.33 11.65 -0.77
CA ILE A 275 -19.50 12.30 0.52
C ILE A 275 -18.24 13.11 0.81
N PRO A 276 -18.34 14.41 1.11
CA PRO A 276 -17.20 15.18 1.56
C PRO A 276 -16.57 14.54 2.79
N GLY A 277 -15.24 14.46 2.85
CA GLY A 277 -14.54 13.87 4.00
C GLY A 277 -14.91 14.52 5.35
N SER A 278 -15.33 15.80 5.35
CA SER A 278 -15.87 16.47 6.53
C SER A 278 -17.16 15.84 7.05
N GLU A 279 -18.10 15.49 6.17
CA GLU A 279 -19.37 14.85 6.55
C GLU A 279 -19.11 13.42 7.07
N VAL A 280 -18.16 12.71 6.46
CA VAL A 280 -17.73 11.39 6.94
C VAL A 280 -17.15 11.48 8.35
N ARG A 281 -16.27 12.47 8.62
CA ARG A 281 -15.69 12.69 9.94
C ARG A 281 -16.75 12.97 11.01
N GLU A 282 -17.68 13.86 10.72
CA GLU A 282 -18.75 14.23 11.65
C GLU A 282 -19.63 13.02 11.99
N LYS A 283 -19.98 12.21 10.98
CA LYS A 283 -20.83 11.03 11.15
C LYS A 283 -20.07 9.77 11.56
N PHE A 284 -18.74 9.80 11.66
CA PHE A 284 -17.96 8.60 11.97
C PHE A 284 -18.29 8.04 13.36
N ASN A 285 -18.48 8.92 14.35
CA ASN A 285 -18.92 8.52 15.68
C ASN A 285 -20.29 7.83 15.66
N GLU A 286 -21.19 8.29 14.80
CA GLU A 286 -22.52 7.71 14.61
C GLU A 286 -22.44 6.32 13.95
N ILE A 287 -21.56 6.17 12.96
CA ILE A 287 -21.25 4.87 12.34
C ILE A 287 -20.69 3.89 13.38
N GLN A 288 -19.68 4.29 14.16
CA GLN A 288 -19.08 3.44 15.20
C GLN A 288 -20.13 2.99 16.22
N THR A 289 -20.93 3.93 16.71
CA THR A 289 -22.01 3.64 17.66
C THR A 289 -23.01 2.65 17.08
N GLY A 290 -23.39 2.80 15.81
CA GLY A 290 -24.27 1.87 15.11
C GLY A 290 -23.69 0.45 15.03
N ILE A 291 -22.43 0.32 14.63
CA ILE A 291 -21.74 -0.97 14.51
C ILE A 291 -21.63 -1.66 15.87
N TYR A 292 -21.20 -0.96 16.93
CA TYR A 292 -21.03 -1.54 18.25
C TYR A 292 -22.36 -2.04 18.83
N ARG A 293 -23.41 -1.22 18.75
CA ARG A 293 -24.74 -1.61 19.23
C ARG A 293 -25.37 -2.73 18.41
N ALA A 294 -25.09 -2.78 17.10
CA ALA A 294 -25.50 -3.90 16.27
C ALA A 294 -24.84 -5.21 16.72
N ILE A 295 -23.56 -5.17 17.07
CA ILE A 295 -22.81 -6.34 17.55
C ILE A 295 -23.25 -6.74 18.96
N ASP A 296 -23.48 -5.78 19.86
CA ASP A 296 -24.07 -6.03 21.18
C ASP A 296 -25.43 -6.71 21.05
N PHE A 297 -26.29 -6.24 20.13
CA PHE A 297 -27.57 -6.88 19.84
C PHE A 297 -27.41 -8.32 19.33
N LEU A 298 -26.49 -8.56 18.38
CA LEU A 298 -26.21 -9.91 17.88
C LEU A 298 -25.74 -10.84 19.00
N LYS A 299 -24.94 -10.34 19.94
CA LYS A 299 -24.40 -11.12 21.04
C LYS A 299 -25.44 -11.36 22.13
N ASP A 300 -25.99 -10.30 22.70
CA ASP A 300 -26.79 -10.37 23.92
C ASP A 300 -28.19 -10.93 23.66
N GLU A 301 -28.76 -10.69 22.46
CA GLU A 301 -30.12 -11.13 22.14
C GLU A 301 -30.21 -12.39 21.29
N LEU A 302 -29.22 -12.59 20.44
CA LEU A 302 -29.21 -13.62 19.42
C LEU A 302 -28.14 -14.68 19.68
N ASN A 303 -27.24 -14.47 20.66
CA ASN A 303 -26.14 -15.37 21.02
C ASN A 303 -25.18 -15.65 19.86
N ILE A 304 -24.95 -14.65 19.01
CA ILE A 304 -24.02 -14.71 17.87
C ILE A 304 -22.71 -14.05 18.30
N PHE A 305 -21.70 -14.88 18.58
CA PHE A 305 -20.39 -14.45 19.08
C PHE A 305 -19.31 -14.32 18.00
N SER A 306 -19.68 -14.43 16.72
CA SER A 306 -18.74 -14.21 15.62
C SER A 306 -19.48 -13.91 14.33
N ILE A 307 -18.85 -13.09 13.48
CA ILE A 307 -19.32 -12.81 12.13
C ILE A 307 -19.49 -14.08 11.28
N LYS A 308 -18.67 -15.13 11.53
CA LYS A 308 -18.76 -16.41 10.83
C LYS A 308 -20.07 -17.16 11.07
N PHE A 309 -20.74 -16.87 12.19
CA PHE A 309 -22.03 -17.46 12.53
C PHE A 309 -23.21 -16.63 12.01
N LEU A 310 -22.94 -15.43 11.48
CA LEU A 310 -23.97 -14.64 10.83
C LEU A 310 -24.28 -15.27 9.47
N PRO A 311 -25.52 -15.72 9.21
CA PRO A 311 -25.84 -16.43 7.97
C PRO A 311 -25.50 -15.62 6.72
N MET A 312 -25.68 -14.30 6.80
CA MET A 312 -25.46 -13.36 5.71
C MET A 312 -24.94 -12.03 6.25
N GLU A 313 -23.77 -11.61 5.76
CA GLU A 313 -23.07 -10.40 6.22
C GLU A 313 -23.88 -9.11 6.05
N ASN A 314 -24.72 -9.03 5.01
CA ASN A 314 -25.57 -7.87 4.71
C ASN A 314 -26.63 -7.54 5.76
N ILE A 315 -26.82 -8.40 6.79
CA ILE A 315 -27.61 -8.07 7.97
C ILE A 315 -26.94 -6.94 8.77
N LEU A 316 -25.60 -6.95 8.86
CA LEU A 316 -24.85 -6.03 9.70
C LEU A 316 -25.04 -4.55 9.29
N PRO A 317 -24.98 -4.16 7.99
CA PRO A 317 -25.25 -2.78 7.57
C PRO A 317 -26.64 -2.27 7.96
N VAL A 318 -27.68 -3.11 7.90
CA VAL A 318 -29.05 -2.71 8.30
C VAL A 318 -29.13 -2.51 9.81
N LEU A 319 -28.57 -3.43 10.59
CA LEU A 319 -28.49 -3.28 12.04
C LEU A 319 -27.67 -2.03 12.42
N ALA A 320 -26.53 -1.81 11.77
CA ALA A 320 -25.68 -0.65 12.02
C ALA A 320 -26.43 0.66 11.76
N SER A 321 -27.19 0.75 10.66
CA SER A 321 -28.05 1.90 10.38
C SER A 321 -29.18 2.06 11.42
N PHE A 322 -29.86 0.96 11.78
CA PHE A 322 -30.94 0.99 12.78
C PHE A 322 -30.46 1.45 14.17
N PHE A 323 -29.28 1.01 14.60
CA PHE A 323 -28.72 1.33 15.91
C PHE A 323 -27.85 2.60 15.91
N ALA A 324 -27.61 3.22 14.75
CA ALA A 324 -26.82 4.44 14.62
C ALA A 324 -27.39 5.55 15.49
N SER A 325 -26.50 6.30 16.14
CA SER A 325 -26.88 7.49 16.88
C SER A 325 -25.72 8.46 16.97
N SER A 326 -26.01 9.75 16.81
CA SER A 326 -25.03 10.81 17.01
C SER A 326 -24.65 11.02 18.49
N GLN A 327 -25.36 10.38 19.43
CA GLN A 327 -25.03 10.38 20.86
C GLN A 327 -24.08 9.24 21.21
N ARG A 328 -23.03 9.54 21.98
CA ARG A 328 -22.05 8.53 22.44
C ARG A 328 -22.65 7.48 23.39
N GLN A 329 -23.68 7.87 24.13
CA GLN A 329 -24.50 6.99 24.97
C GLN A 329 -25.97 7.24 24.62
N PRO A 330 -26.46 6.62 23.53
CA PRO A 330 -27.82 6.82 23.11
C PRO A 330 -28.80 6.18 24.11
N PRO A 331 -30.02 6.72 24.23
CA PRO A 331 -31.03 6.12 25.09
C PRO A 331 -31.34 4.67 24.65
N PRO A 332 -31.74 3.80 25.58
CA PRO A 332 -32.14 2.44 25.26
C PRO A 332 -33.30 2.46 24.26
N ILE A 333 -33.25 1.53 23.31
CA ILE A 333 -34.30 1.42 22.29
C ILE A 333 -35.59 0.92 22.95
N PRO A 334 -36.75 1.52 22.64
CA PRO A 334 -38.03 1.04 23.15
C PRO A 334 -38.24 -0.46 22.89
N GLN A 335 -38.73 -1.18 23.90
CA GLN A 335 -38.93 -2.64 23.84
C GLN A 335 -39.71 -3.10 22.59
N LYS A 336 -40.68 -2.29 22.13
CA LYS A 336 -41.46 -2.57 20.91
C LYS A 336 -40.57 -2.63 19.67
N GLN A 337 -39.71 -1.63 19.47
CA GLN A 337 -38.80 -1.58 18.32
C GLN A 337 -37.80 -2.75 18.39
N TYR A 338 -37.35 -3.07 19.60
CA TYR A 338 -36.44 -4.18 19.83
C TYR A 338 -37.04 -5.56 19.49
N GLN A 339 -38.33 -5.77 19.78
CA GLN A 339 -39.04 -6.98 19.35
C GLN A 339 -39.21 -7.05 17.83
N GLU A 340 -39.48 -5.92 17.18
CA GLU A 340 -39.64 -5.88 15.72
C GLU A 340 -38.32 -6.14 15.00
N ILE A 341 -37.19 -5.55 15.44
CA ILE A 341 -35.89 -5.82 14.83
C ILE A 341 -35.46 -7.29 15.03
N LYS A 342 -35.78 -7.89 16.18
CA LYS A 342 -35.57 -9.33 16.42
C LYS A 342 -36.39 -10.21 15.49
N LYS A 343 -37.67 -9.88 15.27
CA LYS A 343 -38.51 -10.59 14.28
C LYS A 343 -37.98 -10.42 12.86
N TRP A 344 -37.57 -9.21 12.50
CA TRP A 344 -36.97 -8.92 11.20
C TRP A 344 -35.71 -9.76 10.98
N PHE A 345 -34.81 -9.84 11.96
CA PHE A 345 -33.57 -10.63 11.88
C PHE A 345 -33.86 -12.10 11.50
N TRP A 346 -34.76 -12.74 12.24
CA TRP A 346 -35.11 -14.15 11.99
C TRP A 346 -35.80 -14.32 10.64
N ARG A 347 -36.68 -13.39 10.24
CA ARG A 347 -37.30 -13.41 8.91
C ARG A 347 -36.25 -13.29 7.81
N ALA A 348 -35.29 -12.38 7.94
CA ALA A 348 -34.21 -12.19 6.97
C ALA A 348 -33.34 -13.45 6.83
N CYS A 349 -33.00 -14.10 7.95
CA CYS A 349 -32.24 -15.35 7.97
C CYS A 349 -33.00 -16.50 7.31
N PHE A 350 -34.24 -16.77 7.74
CA PHE A 350 -35.01 -17.92 7.23
C PHE A 350 -35.45 -17.75 5.78
N SER A 351 -35.69 -16.52 5.33
CA SER A 351 -36.03 -16.24 3.93
C SER A 351 -34.80 -16.14 3.02
N GLN A 352 -33.58 -16.21 3.57
CA GLN A 352 -32.33 -15.98 2.84
C GLN A 352 -32.36 -14.66 2.04
N ARG A 353 -32.88 -13.59 2.66
CA ARG A 353 -33.31 -12.35 2.00
C ARG A 353 -32.26 -11.73 1.05
N TYR A 354 -31.01 -11.67 1.48
CA TYR A 354 -29.85 -11.16 0.74
C TYR A 354 -29.09 -12.20 -0.10
N ALA A 355 -29.53 -13.46 -0.17
CA ALA A 355 -28.81 -14.52 -0.92
C ALA A 355 -28.84 -14.27 -2.44
N ARG A 356 -29.83 -13.53 -2.94
CA ARG A 356 -29.90 -13.04 -4.33
C ARG A 356 -30.06 -11.53 -4.33
N GLY A 357 -29.09 -10.81 -4.91
CA GLY A 357 -29.15 -9.36 -5.03
C GLY A 357 -28.93 -8.63 -3.70
N GLY A 358 -27.92 -9.05 -2.94
CA GLY A 358 -27.67 -8.61 -1.57
C GLY A 358 -27.79 -7.10 -1.35
N ALA A 359 -27.11 -6.27 -2.15
CA ALA A 359 -27.14 -4.80 -1.99
C ALA A 359 -28.54 -4.21 -2.16
N LYS A 360 -29.28 -4.60 -3.21
CA LYS A 360 -30.64 -4.09 -3.46
C LYS A 360 -31.61 -4.43 -2.34
N MET A 361 -31.53 -5.64 -1.81
CA MET A 361 -32.40 -6.06 -0.70
C MET A 361 -32.02 -5.35 0.60
N THR A 362 -30.73 -5.06 0.81
CA THR A 362 -30.27 -4.23 1.91
C THR A 362 -30.79 -2.80 1.78
N ASP A 363 -30.73 -2.19 0.60
CA ASP A 363 -31.30 -0.85 0.35
C ASP A 363 -32.80 -0.78 0.65
N ILE A 364 -33.56 -1.82 0.28
CA ILE A 364 -35.00 -1.92 0.59
C ILE A 364 -35.27 -1.98 2.09
N ASP A 365 -34.38 -2.60 2.87
CA ASP A 365 -34.53 -2.68 4.33
C ASP A 365 -34.01 -1.43 5.06
N LEU A 366 -33.16 -0.64 4.40
CA LEU A 366 -32.67 0.65 4.90
C LEU A 366 -33.67 1.79 4.69
N ALA A 367 -34.51 1.69 3.64
CA ALA A 367 -35.59 2.63 3.34
C ALA A 367 -36.81 2.42 4.26
#